data_AF-A0A661BKW4-F1
#
_entry.id   AF-A0A661BKW4-F1
#
_cell.length_a   1.000
_cell.length_b   1.000
_cell.length_c   1.000
_cell.angle_alpha   90.00
_cell.angle_beta   90.00
_cell.angle_gamma   90.00
#
_symmetry.space_group_name_H-M   'P 1'
#
loop_
_entity.id
_entity.type
_entity.pdbx_description
1 polymer ?
#
loop_
_entity_poly.entity_id
_entity_poly.type
_entity_poly.pdbx_seq_one_letter_code
_entity_poly.pdbx_strand_id
1 'polypeptide(L)'
;MNGAAALLLVLGILALLGAGLAWAIFTNIEVSGRFHQRLAEQIRALRLGRALGLFDVEHKRYLHGQRAVDIETQIDKCKACQDLNRCDQVLDGDGTREDFHFCPNHQAFENLSRGIRESDAADAASHRNWFQRLLKHS
;
A
#
# COMPACT_ATOMS: atom_id res chain seq x y z
N MET A 1 28.36 37.50 31.65
CA MET A 1 28.28 36.33 30.75
C MET A 1 28.89 36.71 29.41
N ASN A 2 29.93 36.01 28.99
CA ASN A 2 30.65 36.33 27.75
C ASN A 2 29.80 35.89 26.55
N GLY A 3 29.75 36.69 25.48
CA GLY A 3 28.95 36.38 24.28
C GLY A 3 29.21 34.98 23.70
N ALA A 4 30.45 34.48 23.84
CA ALA A 4 30.82 33.12 23.46
C ALA A 4 30.09 32.02 24.26
N ALA A 5 29.84 32.23 25.55
CA ALA A 5 29.10 31.28 26.39
C ALA A 5 27.62 31.22 25.99
N ALA A 6 27.04 32.36 25.62
CA ALA A 6 25.66 32.42 25.12
C ALA A 6 25.53 31.71 23.75
N LEU A 7 26.51 31.90 22.85
CA LEU A 7 26.53 31.24 21.55
C LEU A 7 26.62 29.71 21.67
N LEU A 8 27.51 29.22 22.53
CA LEU A 8 27.66 27.77 22.79
C LEU A 8 26.39 27.16 23.39
N LEU A 9 25.71 27.87 24.28
CA LEU A 9 24.42 27.45 24.83
C LEU A 9 23.35 27.34 23.75
N VAL A 10 23.23 28.34 22.88
CA VAL A 10 22.25 28.32 21.78
C VAL A 10 22.53 27.19 20.80
N LEU A 11 23.79 26.98 20.42
CA LEU A 11 24.18 25.87 19.55
C LEU A 11 23.91 24.50 20.19
N GLY A 12 24.15 24.37 21.50
CA GLY A 12 23.84 23.15 22.24
C GLY A 12 22.34 22.85 22.26
N ILE A 13 21.50 23.87 22.51
CA ILE A 13 20.03 23.74 22.48
C ILE A 13 19.55 23.35 21.08
N LEU A 14 20.06 23.99 20.03
CA LEU A 14 19.71 23.67 18.65
C LEU A 14 20.12 22.24 18.26
N ALA A 15 21.30 21.79 18.68
CA ALA A 15 21.74 20.41 18.44
C ALA A 15 20.85 19.38 19.14
N LEU A 16 20.44 19.65 20.39
CA LEU A 16 19.53 18.77 21.13
C LEU A 16 18.13 18.71 20.48
N LEU A 17 17.59 19.85 20.06
CA LEU A 17 16.30 19.89 19.35
C LEU A 17 16.38 19.15 18.01
N GLY A 18 17.46 19.36 17.24
CA GLY A 18 17.70 18.66 15.98
C GLY A 18 17.81 17.14 16.15
N ALA A 19 18.54 16.69 17.17
CA ALA A 19 18.66 15.27 17.49
C ALA A 19 17.31 14.65 17.91
N GLY A 20 16.51 15.36 18.71
CA GLY A 20 15.18 14.91 19.12
C GLY A 20 14.21 14.78 17.94
N LEU A 21 14.24 15.74 17.01
CA LEU A 21 13.45 15.69 15.77
C LEU A 21 13.87 14.53 14.88
N ALA A 22 15.18 14.36 14.66
CA ALA A 22 15.70 13.24 13.88
C ALA A 22 15.25 11.90 14.49
N TRP A 23 15.37 11.74 15.80
CA TRP A 23 14.91 10.55 16.51
C TRP A 23 13.42 10.29 16.29
N ALA A 24 12.56 11.29 16.47
CA ALA A 24 11.12 11.16 16.26
C ALA A 24 10.78 10.73 14.82
N ILE A 25 11.46 11.29 13.83
CA ILE A 25 11.31 10.92 12.41
C ILE A 25 11.72 9.46 12.19
N PHE A 26 12.89 9.04 12.69
CA PHE A 26 13.35 7.65 12.56
C PHE A 26 12.38 6.66 13.22
N THR A 27 11.88 6.96 14.42
CA THR A 27 10.90 6.09 15.09
C THR A 27 9.58 5.98 14.32
N ASN A 28 9.12 7.05 13.67
CA ASN A 28 7.92 7.01 12.84
C ASN A 28 8.10 6.13 11.59
N ILE A 29 9.27 6.16 10.97
CA ILE A 29 9.59 5.31 9.80
C ILE A 29 9.63 3.84 10.20
N GLU A 30 10.23 3.52 11.35
CA GLU A 30 10.33 2.14 11.84
C GLU A 30 8.96 1.56 12.25
N VAL A 31 8.06 2.40 12.77
CA VAL A 31 6.68 2.02 13.06
C VAL A 31 5.91 1.74 11.75
N SER A 32 6.10 2.57 10.72
CA SER A 32 5.47 2.34 9.41
C SER A 32 5.92 1.01 8.76
N GLY A 33 7.22 0.71 8.80
CA GLY A 33 7.75 -0.55 8.28
C GLY A 33 7.19 -1.77 9.00
N ARG A 34 7.18 -1.76 10.34
CA ARG A 34 6.60 -2.84 11.15
C ARG A 34 5.09 -2.97 10.96
N PHE A 35 4.39 -1.86 10.73
CA PHE A 35 2.96 -1.85 10.46
C PHE A 35 2.63 -2.51 9.12
N HIS A 36 3.31 -2.14 8.04
CA HIS A 36 3.12 -2.79 6.73
C HIS A 36 3.51 -4.27 6.75
N GLN A 37 4.54 -4.66 7.52
CA GLN A 37 4.89 -6.07 7.71
C GLN A 37 3.79 -6.86 8.41
N ARG A 38 3.17 -6.31 9.46
CA ARG A 38 2.04 -6.95 10.15
C ARG A 38 0.81 -7.09 9.25
N LEU A 39 0.52 -6.08 8.43
CA LEU A 39 -0.56 -6.18 7.44
C LEU A 39 -0.25 -7.25 6.40
N ALA A 40 0.97 -7.27 5.87
CA ALA A 40 1.40 -8.28 4.89
C ALA A 40 1.20 -9.70 5.42
N GLU A 41 1.58 -9.94 6.68
CA GLU A 41 1.43 -11.26 7.30
C GLU A 41 -0.04 -11.65 7.48
N GLN A 42 -0.87 -10.72 7.95
CA GLN A 42 -2.31 -10.96 8.07
C GLN A 42 -2.95 -11.26 6.72
N ILE A 43 -2.61 -10.51 5.67
CA ILE A 43 -3.13 -10.72 4.32
C ILE A 43 -2.72 -12.09 3.78
N ARG A 44 -1.47 -12.51 3.97
CA ARG A 44 -0.98 -13.84 3.55
C ARG A 44 -1.65 -14.99 4.30
N ALA A 45 -1.91 -14.80 5.60
CA ALA A 45 -2.58 -15.81 6.42
C ALA A 45 -4.08 -15.94 6.10
N LEU A 46 -4.69 -14.91 5.50
CA LEU A 46 -6.11 -14.88 5.16
C LEU A 46 -6.35 -15.28 3.69
N ARG A 47 -7.58 -15.73 3.41
CA ARG A 47 -8.10 -15.90 2.04
C ARG A 47 -8.01 -14.62 1.21
N LEU A 48 -7.96 -13.47 1.90
CA LEU A 48 -7.73 -12.14 1.34
C LEU A 48 -6.54 -12.10 0.38
N GLY A 49 -5.41 -12.73 0.75
CA GLY A 49 -4.21 -12.74 -0.08
C GLY A 49 -4.43 -13.44 -1.42
N ARG A 50 -5.13 -14.58 -1.44
CA ARG A 50 -5.49 -15.30 -2.68
C ARG A 50 -6.54 -14.54 -3.49
N ALA A 51 -7.52 -13.93 -2.82
CA ALA A 51 -8.54 -13.11 -3.46
C ALA A 51 -7.95 -11.93 -4.23
N LEU A 52 -6.92 -11.26 -3.71
CA LEU A 52 -6.24 -10.18 -4.45
C LEU A 52 -5.67 -10.68 -5.80
N GLY A 53 -5.15 -11.92 -5.83
CA GLY A 53 -4.65 -12.55 -7.06
C GLY A 53 -5.74 -12.75 -8.11
N LEU A 54 -6.97 -13.12 -7.72
CA LEU A 54 -8.12 -13.25 -8.63
C LEU A 54 -8.43 -11.93 -9.35
N PHE A 55 -8.17 -10.80 -8.68
CA PHE A 55 -8.35 -9.46 -9.24
C PHE A 55 -7.09 -8.90 -9.92
N ASP A 56 -6.07 -9.72 -10.14
CA ASP A 56 -4.78 -9.33 -10.73
C ASP A 56 -4.11 -8.19 -9.94
N VAL A 57 -4.27 -8.22 -8.61
CA VAL A 57 -3.67 -7.24 -7.70
C VAL A 57 -2.52 -7.90 -6.94
N GLU A 58 -1.30 -7.48 -7.23
CA GLU A 58 -0.11 -7.91 -6.49
C GLU A 58 -0.12 -7.36 -5.04
N HIS A 59 0.27 -8.19 -4.06
CA HIS A 59 0.29 -7.80 -2.64
C HIS A 59 1.08 -6.53 -2.36
N LYS A 60 2.22 -6.34 -3.04
CA LYS A 60 3.04 -5.14 -2.85
C LYS A 60 2.31 -3.89 -3.33
N ARG A 61 1.66 -3.98 -4.49
CA ARG A 61 0.86 -2.88 -5.07
C ARG A 61 -0.35 -2.56 -4.19
N TYR A 62 -0.99 -3.59 -3.63
CA TYR A 62 -2.07 -3.44 -2.66
C TYR A 62 -1.62 -2.72 -1.37
N LEU A 63 -0.55 -3.19 -0.73
CA LEU A 63 -0.05 -2.66 0.54
C LEU A 63 0.41 -1.21 0.44
N HIS A 64 0.99 -0.81 -0.70
CA HIS A 64 1.47 0.56 -0.91
C HIS A 64 0.43 1.48 -1.53
N GLY A 65 -0.55 0.93 -2.27
CA GLY A 65 -1.57 1.71 -2.99
C GLY A 65 -2.85 1.97 -2.20
N GLN A 66 -3.04 1.31 -1.05
CA GLN A 66 -4.23 1.47 -0.21
C GLN A 66 -3.90 2.16 1.11
N ARG A 67 -4.87 2.90 1.66
CA ARG A 67 -4.73 3.48 3.00
C ARG A 67 -4.80 2.36 4.03
N ALA A 68 -3.98 2.47 5.07
CA ALA A 68 -3.94 1.54 6.20
C ALA A 68 -5.35 1.17 6.74
N VAL A 69 -6.19 2.18 6.96
CA VAL A 69 -7.56 2.01 7.48
C VAL A 69 -8.46 1.20 6.53
N ASP A 70 -8.27 1.36 5.22
CA ASP A 70 -9.04 0.61 4.22
C ASP A 70 -8.60 -0.87 4.21
N ILE A 71 -7.29 -1.12 4.35
CA ILE A 71 -6.74 -2.48 4.47
C ILE A 71 -7.26 -3.17 5.73
N GLU A 72 -7.22 -2.50 6.89
CA GLU A 72 -7.75 -3.04 8.15
C GLU A 72 -9.25 -3.35 8.03
N THR A 73 -10.03 -2.43 7.46
CA THR A 73 -11.45 -2.65 7.21
C THR A 73 -11.69 -3.88 6.32
N GLN A 74 -10.89 -4.05 5.27
CA GLN A 74 -10.99 -5.20 4.37
C GLN A 74 -10.57 -6.51 5.05
N ILE A 75 -9.56 -6.48 5.92
CA ILE A 75 -9.17 -7.61 6.77
C ILE A 75 -10.32 -8.01 7.68
N ASP A 76 -10.95 -7.06 8.36
CA ASP A 76 -12.05 -7.35 9.30
C ASP A 76 -13.27 -7.91 8.57
N LYS A 77 -13.63 -7.35 7.41
CA LYS A 77 -14.65 -7.91 6.53
C LYS A 77 -14.33 -9.35 6.10
N CYS A 78 -13.07 -9.65 5.81
CA CYS A 78 -12.63 -10.99 5.43
C CYS A 78 -12.72 -11.97 6.62
N LYS A 79 -12.31 -11.54 7.82
CA LYS A 79 -12.40 -12.33 9.07
C LYS A 79 -13.85 -12.61 9.47
N ALA A 80 -14.75 -11.65 9.26
CA ALA A 80 -16.17 -11.76 9.60
C ALA A 80 -16.99 -12.52 8.54
N CYS A 81 -16.38 -12.90 7.40
CA CYS A 81 -17.07 -13.60 6.32
C CYS A 81 -17.49 -15.00 6.75
N GLN A 82 -18.77 -15.34 6.57
CA GLN A 82 -19.31 -16.66 6.91
C GLN A 82 -19.32 -17.62 5.72
N ASP A 83 -19.20 -17.11 4.49
CA ASP A 83 -19.24 -17.89 3.26
C ASP A 83 -17.87 -18.49 2.89
N LEU A 84 -17.16 -19.05 3.87
CA LEU A 84 -15.77 -19.53 3.70
C LEU A 84 -15.67 -20.64 2.65
N ASN A 85 -16.60 -21.59 2.66
CA ASN A 85 -16.59 -22.72 1.70
C ASN A 85 -16.78 -22.24 0.26
N ARG A 86 -17.67 -21.25 0.06
CA ARG A 86 -17.90 -20.65 -1.27
C ARG A 86 -16.68 -19.83 -1.70
N CYS A 87 -16.05 -19.12 -0.77
CA CYS A 87 -14.79 -18.42 -1.00
C CYS A 87 -13.70 -19.37 -1.49
N ASP A 88 -13.49 -20.49 -0.79
CA ASP A 88 -12.48 -21.48 -1.18
C ASP A 88 -12.82 -22.14 -2.52
N GLN A 89 -14.10 -22.46 -2.80
CA GLN A 89 -14.50 -23.00 -4.10
C GLN A 89 -14.13 -22.08 -5.27
N VAL A 90 -14.37 -20.77 -5.15
CA VAL A 90 -14.03 -19.83 -6.22
C VAL A 90 -12.52 -19.61 -6.31
N LEU A 91 -11.81 -19.53 -5.17
CA LEU A 91 -10.37 -19.26 -5.14
C LEU A 91 -9.50 -20.46 -5.55
N ASP A 92 -9.94 -21.69 -5.28
CA ASP A 92 -9.22 -22.92 -5.59
C ASP A 92 -9.70 -23.59 -6.88
N GLY A 93 -10.84 -23.14 -7.42
CA GLY A 93 -11.39 -23.57 -8.72
C GLY A 93 -10.97 -22.68 -9.89
N ASP A 94 -11.73 -22.76 -10.98
CA ASP A 94 -11.63 -21.90 -12.17
C ASP A 94 -12.56 -20.68 -12.10
N GLY A 95 -12.95 -20.30 -10.89
CA GLY A 95 -13.90 -19.23 -10.66
C GLY A 95 -13.40 -17.88 -11.16
N THR A 96 -14.33 -17.04 -11.62
CA THR A 96 -14.01 -15.72 -12.17
C THR A 96 -14.23 -14.62 -11.13
N ARG A 97 -13.90 -13.37 -11.50
CA ARG A 97 -14.16 -12.20 -10.66
C ARG A 97 -15.65 -12.03 -10.38
N GLU A 98 -16.47 -12.31 -11.38
CA GLU A 98 -17.94 -12.23 -11.32
C GLU A 98 -18.52 -13.26 -10.34
N ASP A 99 -17.95 -14.46 -10.26
CA ASP A 99 -18.38 -15.47 -9.29
C ASP A 99 -18.14 -15.03 -7.83
N PHE A 100 -17.29 -14.02 -7.64
CA PHE A 100 -16.88 -13.51 -6.33
C PHE A 100 -17.76 -12.37 -5.80
N HIS A 101 -18.90 -12.04 -6.44
CA HIS A 101 -19.82 -10.97 -6.01
C HIS A 101 -20.34 -11.11 -4.56
N PHE A 102 -20.39 -12.32 -4.02
CA PHE A 102 -20.79 -12.56 -2.62
C PHE A 102 -19.74 -12.08 -1.61
N CYS A 103 -18.49 -11.88 -2.04
CA CYS A 103 -17.42 -11.46 -1.15
C CYS A 103 -17.66 -10.02 -0.66
N PRO A 104 -17.62 -9.76 0.66
CA PRO A 104 -17.78 -8.40 1.21
C PRO A 104 -16.76 -7.37 0.72
N ASN A 105 -15.64 -7.84 0.17
CA ASN A 105 -14.58 -7.00 -0.38
C ASN A 105 -14.59 -6.90 -1.92
N HIS A 106 -15.54 -7.56 -2.61
CA HIS A 106 -15.60 -7.63 -4.08
C HIS A 106 -15.46 -6.25 -4.74
N GLN A 107 -16.30 -5.28 -4.33
CA GLN A 107 -16.31 -3.95 -4.93
C GLN A 107 -14.98 -3.19 -4.70
N ALA A 108 -14.34 -3.41 -3.56
CA ALA A 108 -13.06 -2.78 -3.26
C ALA A 108 -11.96 -3.32 -4.19
N PHE A 109 -11.92 -4.63 -4.43
CA PHE A 109 -10.95 -5.23 -5.35
C PHE A 109 -11.21 -4.86 -6.80
N GLU A 110 -12.48 -4.81 -7.22
CA GLU A 110 -12.86 -4.32 -8.55
C GLU A 110 -12.32 -2.91 -8.80
N ASN A 111 -12.61 -1.98 -7.89
CA ASN A 111 -12.15 -0.60 -8.00
C ASN A 111 -10.62 -0.49 -8.03
N LEU A 112 -9.95 -1.29 -7.20
CA LEU A 112 -8.49 -1.29 -7.17
C LEU A 112 -7.89 -1.82 -8.48
N SER A 113 -8.37 -2.95 -8.97
CA SER A 113 -7.89 -3.54 -10.23
C SER A 113 -8.13 -2.59 -11.41
N ARG A 114 -9.27 -1.89 -11.42
CA ARG A 114 -9.60 -0.89 -12.43
C ARG A 114 -8.64 0.29 -12.39
N GLY A 115 -8.39 0.85 -11.20
CA GLY A 115 -7.46 1.96 -11.01
C GLY A 115 -6.03 1.60 -11.46
N ILE A 116 -5.57 0.38 -11.16
CA ILE A 116 -4.27 -0.12 -11.60
C ILE A 116 -4.19 -0.21 -13.13
N ARG A 117 -5.21 -0.79 -13.77
CA ARG A 117 -5.25 -0.88 -15.25
C ARG A 117 -5.26 0.47 -15.92
N GLU A 118 -5.95 1.44 -15.33
CA GLU A 118 -6.01 2.82 -15.84
C GLU A 118 -4.64 3.51 -15.73
N SER A 119 -3.94 3.37 -14.59
CA SER A 119 -2.59 3.92 -14.43
C SER A 119 -1.60 3.27 -15.40
N ASP A 120 -1.66 1.95 -15.57
CA ASP A 120 -0.75 1.22 -16.48
C ASP A 120 -0.98 1.63 -17.94
N ALA A 121 -2.25 1.86 -18.33
CA ALA A 121 -2.59 2.35 -19.66
C ALA A 121 -2.08 3.78 -19.89
N ALA A 122 -2.20 4.65 -18.88
CA ALA A 122 -1.71 6.03 -18.94
C ALA A 122 -0.18 6.09 -19.08
N ASP A 123 0.54 5.29 -18.30
CA ASP A 123 2.01 5.21 -18.35
C ASP A 123 2.50 4.68 -19.71
N ALA A 124 1.85 3.63 -20.23
CA ALA A 124 2.16 3.10 -21.55
C ALA A 124 1.91 4.14 -22.66
N ALA A 125 0.84 4.94 -22.57
CA ALA A 125 0.56 6.02 -23.51
C ALA A 125 1.61 7.14 -23.42
N SER A 126 2.00 7.53 -22.20
CA SER A 126 3.04 8.53 -21.95
C SER A 126 4.38 8.11 -22.56
N HIS A 127 4.80 6.87 -22.35
CA HIS A 127 6.03 6.31 -22.93
C HIS A 127 6.00 6.33 -24.46
N ARG A 128 4.89 5.89 -25.09
CA ARG A 128 4.75 5.94 -26.56
C ARG A 128 4.89 7.36 -27.10
N ASN A 129 4.25 8.33 -26.44
CA ASN A 129 4.30 9.74 -26.85
C ASN A 129 5.69 10.36 -26.70
N TRP A 130 6.48 9.94 -25.70
CA TRP A 130 7.87 10.36 -25.55
C TRP A 130 8.76 9.78 -26.65
N PHE A 131 8.65 8.47 -26.93
CA PHE A 131 9.42 7.82 -28.00
C PHE A 131 9.13 8.43 -29.37
N GLN A 132 7.86 8.71 -29.69
CA GLN A 132 7.48 9.38 -30.93
C GLN A 132 8.05 10.81 -31.05
N ARG A 133 8.20 11.52 -29.93
CA ARG A 133 8.83 12.85 -29.92
C ARG A 133 10.33 12.75 -30.17
N LEU A 134 11.02 11.78 -29.59
CA LEU A 134 12.44 11.57 -29.85
C LEU A 134 12.72 11.26 -31.32
N LEU A 135 11.97 10.34 -31.92
CA LEU A 135 12.13 9.96 -33.33
C LEU A 135 11.87 11.11 -34.31
N LYS A 136 11.12 12.14 -33.91
CA LYS A 136 10.89 13.34 -34.72
C LYS A 136 12.03 14.37 -34.62
N HIS A 137 12.92 14.24 -33.64
CA HIS A 137 14.01 15.18 -33.39
C HIS A 137 15.42 14.59 -33.62
N SER A 138 15.49 13.34 -34.09
CA SER A 138 16.68 12.64 -34.57
C SER A 138 16.64 12.48 -36.08
#